data_AF-A0A1Q5GPK5-F1
#
_entry.id   AF-A0A1Q5GPK5-F1
#
_cell.length_a   1.000
_cell.length_b   1.000
_cell.length_c   1.000
_cell.angle_alpha   90.00
_cell.angle_beta   90.00
_cell.angle_gamma   90.00
#
_symmetry.space_group_name_H-M   'P 1'
#
loop_
_entity.id
_entity.type
_entity.pdbx_description
1 polymer ?
#
loop_
_entity_poly.entity_id
_entity_poly.type
_entity_poly.pdbx_seq_one_letter_code
_entity_poly.pdbx_strand_id
1 'polypeptide(L)' 'MCPNFEDIARTVLLLGQLAVYADMDGADLDFVEAVGPSLAISLSEPPPGMFPSGPDPDGGPIHPGENP' A
#
# COMPACT_ATOMS: atom_id res chain seq x y z
N MET A 1 9.21 -12.87 -22.28
CA MET A 1 8.45 -12.27 -21.17
C MET A 1 9.00 -12.88 -19.90
N CYS A 2 9.51 -12.07 -18.97
CA CYS A 2 10.02 -12.61 -17.70
C CYS A 2 8.81 -12.97 -16.82
N PRO A 3 8.71 -14.21 -16.29
CA PRO A 3 7.54 -14.68 -15.56
C PRO A 3 7.16 -13.78 -14.38
N ASN A 4 8.15 -13.17 -13.73
CA ASN A 4 7.97 -12.27 -12.59
C ASN A 4 7.12 -11.02 -12.91
N PHE A 5 7.17 -10.50 -14.14
CA PHE A 5 6.37 -9.32 -14.50
C PHE A 5 4.88 -9.66 -14.67
N GLU A 6 4.57 -10.88 -15.11
CA GLU A 6 3.18 -11.32 -15.28
C GLU A 6 2.51 -11.54 -13.92
N ASP A 7 3.25 -12.05 -12.94
CA ASP A 7 2.77 -12.26 -11.57
C ASP A 7 2.53 -10.93 -10.83
N ILE A 8 3.39 -9.93 -11.03
CA ILE A 8 3.16 -8.57 -10.50
C ILE A 8 1.89 -7.97 -11.12
N ALA A 9 1.74 -8.03 -12.45
CA ALA A 9 0.58 -7.48 -13.12
C ALA A 9 -0.72 -8.15 -12.65
N ARG A 10 -0.69 -9.48 -12.46
CA ARG A 10 -1.83 -10.24 -11.92
C ARG A 10 -2.15 -9.84 -10.48
N THR A 11 -1.13 -9.66 -9.63
CA THR A 11 -1.31 -9.26 -8.24
C THR A 11 -1.89 -7.85 -8.14
N VAL A 12 -1.37 -6.89 -8.92
CA VAL A 12 -1.89 -5.52 -8.98
C VAL A 12 -3.34 -5.51 -9.47
N LEU A 13 -3.68 -6.31 -10.48
CA LEU A 13 -5.05 -6.44 -10.96
C LEU A 13 -5.99 -6.97 -9.88
N LEU A 14 -5.60 -8.03 -9.17
CA LEU A 14 -6.40 -8.61 -8.08
C LEU A 14 -6.60 -7.63 -6.92
N LEU A 15 -5.56 -6.88 -6.53
CA LEU A 15 -5.67 -5.81 -5.54
C LEU A 15 -6.63 -4.70 -6.00
N GLY A 16 -6.58 -4.32 -7.28
CA GLY A 16 -7.51 -3.36 -7.86
C GLY A 16 -8.96 -3.84 -7.83
N GLN A 17 -9.19 -5.12 -8.17
CA GLN A 17 -10.53 -5.72 -8.09
C GLN A 17 -11.05 -5.79 -6.65
N LEU A 18 -10.19 -6.12 -5.69
CA LEU A 18 -10.54 -6.12 -4.27
C LEU A 18 -10.90 -4.71 -3.77
N ALA A 19 -10.19 -3.69 -4.23
CA ALA A 19 -10.48 -2.29 -3.90
C ALA A 19 -11.83 -1.84 -4.48
N VAL A 20 -12.15 -2.20 -5.73
CA VAL A 20 -13.46 -1.92 -6.32
C VAL A 20 -14.57 -2.66 -5.56
N TYR A 21 -14.35 -3.92 -5.17
CA TYR A 21 -15.31 -4.67 -4.36
C TYR A 21 -15.56 -3.99 -3.01
N ALA A 22 -14.53 -3.52 -2.33
CA ALA A 22 -14.64 -2.85 -1.03
C ALA A 22 -15.47 -1.54 -1.06
N ASP A 23 -15.56 -0.88 -2.22
CA ASP A 23 -16.35 0.34 -2.43
C ASP A 23 -17.84 0.05 -2.72
N MET A 24 -18.21 -1.20 -2.96
CA MET A 24 -19.60 -1.58 -3.25
C MET A 24 -20.47 -1.62 -1.98
N ASP A 25 -21.74 -1.21 -2.10
CA ASP A 25 -22.71 -1.32 -1.01
C ASP A 25 -22.87 -2.79 -0.55
N GLY A 26 -22.68 -3.03 0.75
CA GLY A 26 -22.81 -4.36 1.35
C GLY A 26 -21.61 -5.28 1.12
N ALA A 27 -20.46 -4.74 0.71
CA ALA A 27 -19.22 -5.50 0.64
C ALA A 27 -18.85 -6.10 2.01
N ASP A 28 -18.35 -7.33 2.00
CA ASP A 28 -17.82 -8.01 3.17
C ASP A 28 -16.44 -7.44 3.48
N LEU A 29 -16.38 -6.49 4.41
CA LEU A 29 -15.14 -5.84 4.80
C LEU A 29 -14.21 -6.77 5.60
N ASP A 30 -14.76 -7.76 6.32
CA ASP A 30 -13.95 -8.76 7.03
C ASP A 30 -13.20 -9.64 6.02
N PHE A 31 -13.84 -9.98 4.90
CA PHE A 31 -13.19 -10.65 3.78
C PHE A 31 -12.08 -9.79 3.16
N VAL A 32 -12.32 -8.49 2.94
CA VAL A 32 -11.31 -7.56 2.38
C VAL A 32 -10.11 -7.46 3.30
N GLU A 33 -10.33 -7.32 4.62
CA GLU A 33 -9.28 -7.25 5.62
C GLU A 33 -8.47 -8.55 5.70
N ALA A 34 -9.12 -9.70 5.59
CA ALA A 34 -8.46 -11.01 5.61
C ALA A 34 -7.63 -11.28 4.34
N VAL A 35 -8.14 -10.91 3.16
CA VAL A 35 -7.52 -11.27 1.87
C VAL A 35 -6.50 -10.24 1.40
N GLY A 36 -6.71 -8.95 1.69
CA GLY A 36 -5.86 -7.85 1.23
C GLY A 36 -4.35 -8.06 1.53
N PRO A 37 -3.97 -8.35 2.78
CA PRO A 37 -2.56 -8.58 3.14
C PRO A 37 -1.93 -9.77 2.40
N SER A 38 -2.71 -10.83 2.15
CA SER A 38 -2.24 -12.03 1.44
C SER A 38 -1.89 -11.73 -0.02
N LEU A 39 -2.67 -10.87 -0.67
CA LEU A 39 -2.38 -10.39 -2.02
C LEU A 39 -1.19 -9.42 -2.02
N ALA A 40 -1.14 -8.50 -1.05
CA ALA A 40 -0.09 -7.49 -0.97
C ALA A 40 1.32 -8.08 -0.75
N ILE A 41 1.44 -9.19 0.00
CA ILE A 41 2.71 -9.92 0.19
C ILE A 41 3.28 -10.47 -1.12
N SER A 42 2.44 -10.72 -2.12
CA SER A 42 2.88 -11.23 -3.42
C SER A 42 3.51 -10.15 -4.31
N LEU A 43 3.44 -8.88 -3.89
CA LEU A 43 4.21 -7.80 -4.51
C LEU A 43 5.66 -7.90 -4.06
N SER A 44 6.59 -7.73 -5.00
CA SER A 44 8.01 -7.55 -4.68
C SER A 44 8.18 -6.41 -3.69
N GLU A 45 9.11 -6.57 -2.73
CA GLU A 45 9.43 -5.50 -1.79
C GLU A 45 9.80 -4.23 -2.57
N PRO A 46 9.22 -3.08 -2.21
CA PRO A 46 9.56 -1.81 -2.85
C PRO A 46 11.06 -1.53 -2.71
N PRO A 47 11.69 -0.91 -3.73
CA PRO A 47 13.08 -0.52 -3.62
C PRO A 47 13.28 0.38 -2.38
N PRO A 48 14.42 0.23 -1.66
CA PRO A 48 14.73 1.05 -0.50
C PRO A 48 14.62 2.55 -0.85
N GLY A 49 13.88 3.32 -0.04
CA GLY A 49 13.67 4.75 -0.24
C GLY A 49 12.49 5.13 -1.14
N MET A 50 11.70 4.17 -1.64
CA MET A 50 10.47 4.46 -2.41
C MET A 50 9.34 5.03 -1.54
N PHE A 51 9.28 4.62 -0.28
CA PHE A 51 8.36 5.18 0.70
C PHE A 51 9.13 6.10 1.63
N PRO A 52 8.61 7.30 1.94
CA PRO A 52 9.20 8.10 3.00
C PRO A 52 9.24 7.24 4.25
N SER A 53 10.42 7.08 4.83
CA SER A 53 10.56 6.56 6.19
C SER A 53 9.54 7.33 7.03
N GLY A 54 8.61 6.62 7.65
CA GLY A 54 7.57 7.25 8.46
C GLY A 54 8.18 8.29 9.40
N PRO A 55 7.45 9.36 9.74
CA PRO A 55 8.00 10.47 10.49
C PRO A 55 8.72 9.94 11.74
N ASP A 56 10.00 10.32 11.89
CA ASP A 56 10.75 10.05 13.11
C ASP A 56 9.89 10.52 14.30
N PRO A 57 9.63 9.67 15.32
CA PRO A 57 8.75 10.01 16.43
C PRO A 57 9.29 11.16 17.31
N ASP A 58 10.52 11.61 17.07
CA ASP A 58 11.20 12.70 17.80
C ASP A 58 11.32 14.00 16.98
N GLY A 59 10.87 14.02 15.73
CA GLY A 59 11.02 15.17 14.83
C GLY A 59 9.76 16.02 14.75
N GLY A 60 9.36 16.64 15.87
CA GLY A 60 8.21 17.57 15.89
C GLY A 60 8.33 18.68 14.83
N PRO A 61 7.20 19.20 14.30
CA PRO A 61 7.24 20.17 13.22
C PRO A 61 7.95 21.45 13.67
N ILE A 62 9.03 21.80 12.96
CA ILE A 62 9.65 23.12 13.10
C ILE A 62 8.66 24.13 12.50
N HIS A 63 7.99 24.89 13.38
CA HIS A 63 7.14 25.98 12.96
C HIS A 63 8.01 27.09 12.34
N PRO A 64 7.76 27.54 11.10
CA PRO A 64 8.49 28.64 10.51
C PRO A 64 8.00 29.94 11.12
N GLY A 65 8.67 30.41 12.17
CA GLY A 65 8.23 31.61 12.89
C GLY A 65 9.19 32.18 13.93
N GLU A 66 10.48 31.81 13.94
CA GLU A 66 11.46 32.44 14.84
C GLU A 66 12.66 32.96 14.05
N ASN A 67 12.69 34.28 13.93
CA ASN A 67 13.76 35.08 13.37
C ASN A 67 14.58 35.69 14.52
N PRO A 68 15.92 35.66 14.51
CA PRO A 68 16.73 36.67 15.19
C PRO A 68 16.91 37.93 14.31
#